data_AF-A0A453CBB9-F1
#
_entry.id   AF-A0A453CBB9-F1
#
_cell.length_a   1.000
_cell.length_b   1.000
_cell.length_c   1.000
_cell.angle_alpha   90.00
_cell.angle_beta   90.00
_cell.angle_gamma   90.00
#
_symmetry.space_group_name_H-M   'P 1'
#
loop_
_entity.id
_entity.type
_entity.pdbx_description
1 polymer ?
#
loop_
_entity_poly.entity_id
_entity_poly.type
_entity_poly.pdbx_seq_one_letter_code
_entity_poly.pdbx_strand_id
1 'polypeptide(L)'
;LATKEELEKFKNHASQVAALDYIISVESDVFIPSHSGNMARAVEGHRRFLGHRKTLTPDRRGLVELFGLLEKGELTEGPKLSSLVTKMHKYRARRPKEEICVLAWEQGQNTT
;
A
#
# COMPACT_ATOMS: atom_id res chain seq x y z
N LEU A 1 -17.11 1.36 3.77
CA LEU A 1 -16.85 -0.03 3.31
C LEU A 1 -18.11 -0.51 2.60
N ALA A 2 -17.99 -1.33 1.55
CA ALA A 2 -19.11 -1.78 0.72
C ALA A 2 -20.12 -2.64 1.51
N THR A 3 -21.38 -2.63 1.10
CA THR A 3 -22.42 -3.46 1.72
C THR A 3 -22.37 -4.90 1.22
N LYS A 4 -23.06 -5.83 1.92
CA LYS A 4 -23.10 -7.24 1.49
C LYS A 4 -23.77 -7.38 0.13
N GLU A 5 -24.85 -6.63 -0.09
CA GLU A 5 -25.65 -6.63 -1.32
C GLU A 5 -24.84 -6.16 -2.54
N GLU A 6 -23.97 -5.17 -2.36
CA GLU A 6 -23.06 -4.71 -3.40
C GLU A 6 -22.02 -5.78 -3.78
N LEU A 7 -21.54 -6.54 -2.78
CA LEU A 7 -20.51 -7.56 -2.96
C LEU A 7 -21.06 -8.90 -3.49
N GLU A 8 -22.35 -9.20 -3.32
CA GLU A 8 -23.01 -10.41 -3.83
C GLU A 8 -22.74 -10.63 -5.34
N LYS A 9 -22.70 -9.54 -6.11
CA LYS A 9 -22.47 -9.57 -7.57
C LYS A 9 -21.10 -10.17 -7.95
N PHE A 10 -20.14 -10.16 -7.04
CA PHE A 10 -18.76 -10.57 -7.29
C PHE A 10 -18.36 -11.90 -6.62
N LYS A 11 -19.26 -12.53 -5.84
CA LYS A 11 -18.93 -13.71 -5.01
C LYS A 11 -18.25 -14.88 -5.73
N ASN A 12 -18.57 -15.11 -7.00
CA ASN A 12 -18.01 -16.21 -7.80
C ASN A 12 -17.00 -15.73 -8.85
N HIS A 13 -16.59 -14.47 -8.78
CA HIS A 13 -15.72 -13.84 -9.77
C HIS A 13 -14.44 -13.32 -9.11
N ALA A 14 -13.55 -14.25 -8.73
CA ALA A 14 -12.30 -13.92 -8.04
C ALA A 14 -11.49 -12.84 -8.76
N SER A 15 -11.42 -12.89 -10.09
CA SER A 15 -10.73 -11.87 -10.90
C SER A 15 -11.38 -10.49 -10.82
N GLN A 16 -12.71 -10.41 -10.71
CA GLN A 16 -13.42 -9.14 -10.58
C GLN A 16 -13.25 -8.55 -9.18
N VAL A 17 -13.30 -9.39 -8.14
CA VAL A 17 -13.00 -8.98 -6.76
C VAL A 17 -11.57 -8.45 -6.68
N ALA A 18 -10.60 -9.13 -7.28
CA ALA A 18 -9.21 -8.67 -7.34
C ALA A 18 -9.06 -7.35 -8.12
N ALA A 19 -9.86 -7.13 -9.17
CA ALA A 19 -9.89 -5.86 -9.89
C ALA A 19 -10.44 -4.72 -9.03
N LEU A 20 -11.45 -4.98 -8.19
CA LEU A 20 -11.93 -4.01 -7.21
C LEU A 20 -10.85 -3.66 -6.19
N ASP A 21 -10.18 -4.67 -5.61
CA ASP A 21 -9.06 -4.47 -4.69
C ASP A 21 -7.95 -3.64 -5.33
N TYR A 22 -7.69 -3.83 -6.62
CA TYR A 22 -6.70 -3.07 -7.38
C TYR A 22 -7.09 -1.59 -7.48
N ILE A 23 -8.30 -1.30 -7.95
CA ILE A 23 -8.79 0.07 -8.15
C ILE A 23 -8.79 0.82 -6.82
N ILE A 24 -9.33 0.20 -5.77
CA ILE A 24 -9.39 0.79 -4.43
C ILE A 24 -7.97 1.07 -3.91
N SER A 25 -7.03 0.14 -4.11
CA SER A 25 -5.63 0.31 -3.68
C SER A 25 -4.88 1.38 -4.47
N VAL A 26 -5.22 1.62 -5.73
CA VAL A 26 -4.62 2.68 -6.55
C VAL A 26 -5.17 4.05 -6.15
N GLU A 27 -6.48 4.16 -5.92
CA GLU A 27 -7.13 5.43 -5.58
C GLU A 27 -6.99 5.84 -4.11
N SER A 28 -6.55 4.95 -3.21
CA SER A 28 -6.36 5.30 -1.81
C SER A 28 -5.23 6.32 -1.58
N ASP A 29 -5.33 7.11 -0.51
CA ASP A 29 -4.26 8.05 -0.13
C ASP A 29 -2.97 7.30 0.28
N VAL A 30 -3.14 6.20 1.00
CA VAL A 30 -2.05 5.37 1.52
C VAL A 30 -2.28 3.91 1.13
N PHE A 31 -1.23 3.28 0.61
CA PHE A 31 -1.21 1.85 0.32
C PHE A 31 -0.15 1.14 1.17
N ILE A 32 -0.53 0.01 1.77
CA ILE A 32 0.32 -0.82 2.62
C ILE A 32 0.20 -2.28 2.15
N PRO A 33 1.13 -2.79 1.33
CA PRO A 33 1.10 -4.18 0.90
C PRO A 33 1.51 -5.11 2.04
N SER A 34 0.80 -6.24 2.19
CA SER A 34 1.18 -7.31 3.13
C SER A 34 2.42 -8.08 2.65
N HIS A 35 2.56 -8.25 1.33
CA HIS A 35 3.63 -8.97 0.66
C HIS A 35 3.96 -8.31 -0.69
N SER A 36 5.22 -8.39 -1.13
CA SER A 36 5.70 -7.85 -2.41
C SER A 36 5.38 -8.74 -3.61
N GLY A 37 4.14 -9.26 -3.69
CA GLY A 37 3.67 -10.09 -4.80
C GLY A 37 3.34 -9.28 -6.06
N ASN A 38 2.85 -9.95 -7.11
CA ASN A 38 2.52 -9.33 -8.39
C ASN A 38 1.49 -8.20 -8.24
N MET A 39 0.46 -8.40 -7.43
CA MET A 39 -0.55 -7.40 -7.12
C MET A 39 0.07 -6.13 -6.50
N ALA A 40 0.92 -6.29 -5.48
CA ALA A 40 1.58 -5.17 -4.84
C ALA A 40 2.49 -4.41 -5.81
N ARG A 41 3.23 -5.11 -6.67
CA ARG A 41 4.08 -4.48 -7.69
C ARG A 41 3.27 -3.72 -8.73
N ALA A 42 2.13 -4.27 -9.17
CA ALA A 42 1.25 -3.62 -10.13
C ALA A 42 0.64 -2.34 -9.55
N VAL A 43 0.13 -2.39 -8.31
CA VAL A 43 -0.40 -1.21 -7.61
C VAL A 43 0.70 -0.18 -7.36
N GLU A 44 1.87 -0.59 -6.86
CA GLU A 44 3.02 0.31 -6.64
C GLU A 44 3.47 0.99 -7.93
N GLY A 45 3.49 0.27 -9.06
CA GLY A 45 3.82 0.82 -10.37
C GLY A 45 2.81 1.89 -10.79
N HIS A 46 1.52 1.57 -10.71
CA HIS A 46 0.45 2.48 -11.11
C HIS A 46 0.42 3.75 -10.24
N ARG A 47 0.50 3.59 -8.91
CA ARG A 47 0.57 4.73 -7.97
C ARG A 47 1.79 5.62 -8.21
N ARG A 48 2.89 5.08 -8.72
CA ARG A 48 4.08 5.86 -9.10
C ARG A 48 3.86 6.63 -10.40
N PHE A 49 3.16 6.03 -11.36
CA PHE A 49 2.92 6.61 -12.67
C PHE A 49 1.95 7.81 -12.62
N LEU A 50 0.79 7.68 -11.95
CA LEU A 50 -0.27 8.70 -11.94
C LEU A 50 -0.07 9.88 -10.97
N GLY A 51 1.18 10.27 -10.67
CA GLY A 51 1.44 11.40 -9.76
C GLY A 51 1.85 11.01 -8.34
N HIS A 52 2.54 9.89 -8.21
CA HIS A 52 3.21 9.43 -6.98
C HIS A 52 2.33 9.49 -5.71
N ARG A 53 1.50 8.47 -5.50
CA ARG A 53 0.75 8.30 -4.23
C ARG A 53 1.55 7.52 -3.19
N LYS A 54 1.33 7.84 -1.91
CA LYS A 54 2.12 7.33 -0.78
C LYS A 54 1.99 5.81 -0.64
N THR A 55 3.11 5.11 -0.68
CA THR A 55 3.18 3.67 -0.40
C THR A 55 4.14 3.42 0.75
N LEU A 56 3.67 2.70 1.78
CA LEU A 56 4.45 2.36 2.97
C LEU A 56 4.73 0.87 2.99
N THR A 57 6.00 0.49 3.11
CA THR A 57 6.37 -0.92 3.33
C THR A 57 6.55 -1.17 4.82
N PRO A 58 5.68 -1.98 5.46
CA PRO A 58 5.76 -2.20 6.89
C PRO A 58 6.99 -3.04 7.27
N ASP A 59 7.62 -2.72 8.39
CA ASP A 59 8.60 -3.55 9.07
C ASP A 59 7.90 -4.68 9.81
N ARG A 60 7.52 -5.71 9.07
CA ARG A 60 6.71 -6.82 9.59
C ARG A 60 7.36 -7.53 10.77
N ARG A 61 8.68 -7.76 10.71
CA ARG A 61 9.42 -8.42 11.80
C ARG A 61 9.42 -7.56 13.05
N GLY A 62 9.77 -6.29 12.90
CA GLY A 62 9.77 -5.36 14.03
C GLY A 62 8.37 -5.16 14.62
N LEU A 63 7.31 -5.16 13.80
CA LEU A 63 5.93 -5.10 14.29
C LEU A 63 5.55 -6.35 15.09
N VAL A 64 5.93 -7.55 14.63
CA VAL A 64 5.69 -8.79 15.39
C VAL A 64 6.38 -8.76 16.75
N GLU A 65 7.64 -8.32 16.80
CA GLU A 65 8.37 -8.16 18.06
C GLU A 65 7.70 -7.14 18.97
N LEU A 66 7.26 -6.01 18.42
CA LEU A 66 6.57 -4.94 19.15
C LEU A 66 5.22 -5.39 19.71
N PHE A 67 4.44 -6.14 18.95
CA PHE A 67 3.18 -6.74 19.43
C PHE A 67 3.44 -7.80 20.50
N GLY A 68 4.53 -8.58 20.39
CA GLY A 68 4.92 -9.50 21.46
C GLY A 68 5.22 -8.81 22.80
N LEU A 69 5.78 -7.58 22.77
CA LEU A 69 6.00 -6.79 23.99
C LEU A 69 4.68 -6.25 24.59
N LEU A 70 3.70 -5.93 23.74
CA LEU A 70 2.36 -5.56 24.18
C LEU A 70 1.65 -6.72 24.87
N GLU A 71 1.71 -7.91 24.28
CA GLU A 71 1.10 -9.13 24.86
C GLU A 71 1.72 -9.52 26.20
N LYS A 72 3.04 -9.30 26.37
CA LYS A 72 3.74 -9.53 27.65
C LYS A 72 3.48 -8.45 28.70
N GLY A 73 2.82 -7.35 28.34
CA GLY A 73 2.60 -6.20 29.23
C GLY A 73 3.84 -5.34 29.49
N GLU A 74 4.94 -5.58 28.78
CA GLU A 74 6.17 -4.77 28.85
C GLU A 74 6.02 -3.42 28.13
N LEU A 75 5.11 -3.38 27.16
CA LEU A 75 4.67 -2.18 26.47
C LEU A 75 3.15 -2.04 26.68
N THR A 76 2.69 -0.81 26.89
CA THR A 76 1.26 -0.50 26.93
C THR A 76 0.83 0.17 25.63
N GLU A 77 -0.43 -0.06 25.25
CA GLU A 77 -1.05 0.69 24.17
C GLU A 77 -1.08 2.18 24.51
N GLY A 78 -0.65 3.03 23.58
CA GLY A 78 -0.62 4.47 23.81
C GLY A 78 0.40 5.22 22.95
N PRO A 79 0.75 6.45 23.34
CA PRO A 79 1.65 7.32 22.58
C PRO A 79 3.04 6.70 22.36
N LYS A 80 3.53 5.92 23.34
CA LYS A 80 4.82 5.23 23.26
C LYS A 80 4.84 4.23 22.10
N LEU A 81 3.81 3.38 21.99
CA LEU A 81 3.65 2.46 20.88
C LEU A 81 3.61 3.18 19.53
N SER A 82 2.78 4.23 19.41
CA SER A 82 2.66 5.01 18.17
C SER A 82 3.98 5.66 17.75
N SER A 83 4.74 6.19 18.71
CA SER A 83 6.05 6.78 18.45
C SER A 83 7.07 5.74 17.96
N LEU A 84 7.05 4.52 18.51
CA LEU A 84 7.90 3.42 18.09
C LEU A 84 7.56 2.98 16.66
N VAL A 85 6.28 2.73 16.38
CA VAL A 85 5.82 2.37 15.03
C VAL A 85 6.21 3.46 14.03
N THR A 86 6.00 4.73 14.36
CA THR A 86 6.37 5.84 13.49
C THR A 86 7.88 5.91 13.25
N LYS A 87 8.70 5.75 14.30
CA LYS A 87 10.16 5.75 14.21
C LYS A 87 10.68 4.61 13.34
N MET A 88 10.11 3.41 13.48
CA MET A 88 10.45 2.23 12.67
C MET A 88 10.15 2.42 11.18
N HIS A 89 9.10 3.18 10.86
CA HIS A 89 8.61 3.35 9.48
C HIS A 89 9.01 4.69 8.84
N LYS A 90 9.73 5.56 9.54
CA LYS A 90 10.09 6.93 9.08
C LYS A 90 10.69 6.96 7.68
N TYR A 91 11.54 6.00 7.33
CA TYR A 91 12.25 5.94 6.05
C TYR A 91 11.76 4.79 5.14
N ARG A 92 10.63 4.15 5.47
CA ARG A 92 10.07 3.03 4.70
C ARG A 92 8.97 3.44 3.73
N ALA A 93 8.68 4.75 3.66
CA ALA A 93 7.95 5.33 2.55
C ALA A 93 8.86 5.39 1.33
N ARG A 94 8.41 4.89 0.18
CA ARG A 94 9.14 5.12 -1.06
C ARG A 94 9.11 6.61 -1.38
N ARG A 95 10.27 7.19 -1.71
CA ARG A 95 10.36 8.59 -2.15
C ARG A 95 9.79 8.74 -3.57
N PRO A 96 9.27 9.92 -3.92
CA PRO A 96 9.07 10.29 -5.32
C PRO A 96 10.42 10.14 -6.03
N LYS A 97 10.46 9.35 -7.10
CA LYS A 97 11.47 9.56 -8.14
C LYS A 97 10.81 10.52 -9.11
N GLU A 98 11.20 11.78 -9.04
CA GLU A 98 10.76 12.79 -10.00
C GLU A 98 11.25 12.41 -11.41
N GLU A 99 10.33 12.54 -12.36
CA GLU A 99 10.58 12.90 -13.77
C GLU A 99 11.07 11.87 -14.81
N ILE A 100 11.37 10.61 -14.50
CA ILE A 100 11.74 9.67 -15.60
C ILE A 100 10.51 9.09 -16.31
N CYS A 101 9.41 8.84 -15.60
CA CYS A 101 8.26 8.10 -16.18
C CYS A 101 7.31 8.97 -17.02
N VAL A 102 7.15 10.26 -16.71
CA VAL A 102 6.23 11.15 -17.46
C VAL A 102 6.81 11.43 -18.86
N LEU A 103 8.11 11.75 -18.94
CA LEU A 103 8.80 12.00 -20.21
C LEU A 103 8.78 10.77 -21.14
N ALA A 104 8.90 9.57 -20.59
CA ALA A 104 8.85 8.34 -21.39
C ALA A 104 7.46 8.07 -22.01
N TRP A 105 6.38 8.54 -21.40
CA TRP A 105 5.01 8.35 -21.91
C TRP A 105 4.65 9.41 -22.96
N GLU A 106 4.99 10.68 -22.72
CA GLU A 106 4.81 11.76 -23.71
C GLU A 106 5.64 11.53 -24.97
N GLN A 107 6.87 11.02 -24.84
CA GLN A 107 7.69 10.64 -25.99
C GLN A 107 7.14 9.42 -26.73
N GLY A 108 6.42 8.52 -26.07
CA GLY A 108 5.79 7.36 -26.69
C GLY A 108 4.45 7.65 -27.38
N GLN A 109 3.74 8.72 -26.98
CA GLN A 109 2.50 9.16 -27.65
C GLN A 109 2.76 10.02 -28.90
N ASN A 110 3.93 10.66 -29.01
CA ASN A 110 4.32 11.49 -30.15
C ASN A 110 5.00 10.73 -31.31
N THR A 111 5.09 9.39 -31.24
CA THR A 111 5.69 8.56 -32.30
C THR A 111 4.68 7.71 -33.09
N THR A 112 3.40 8.08 -33.08
CA THR A 112 2.37 7.51 -33.96
C THR A 112 1.70 8.62 -34.75
#